data_AF-A0A7S4DBQ3-F1
#
_entry.id   AF-A0A7S4DBQ3-F1
#
_cell.length_a   1.000
_cell.length_b   1.000
_cell.length_c   1.000
_cell.angle_alpha   90.00
_cell.angle_beta   90.00
_cell.angle_gamma   90.00
#
_symmetry.space_group_name_H-M   'P 1'
#
loop_
_entity.id
_entity.type
_entity.pdbx_description
1 polymer ?
#
loop_
_entity_poly.entity_id
_entity_poly.type
_entity_poly.pdbx_seq_one_letter_code
_entity_poly.pdbx_strand_id
1 'polypeptide(L)'
;NVRYTRGRQLVVKSGVPVGRIPVMLRSCKCVLAGKGEGQLAAARECPYDPGGYFIVKGVEKVILMQEQLSKNRVIIEVDSKGLTGAAITSSTHERKSRCNIFIKKG
;
A
#
# COMPACT_ATOMS: atom_id res chain seq x y z
N ASN A 1 -22.94 -0.26 0.97
CA ASN A 1 -24.29 -0.60 0.46
C ASN A 1 -24.31 -0.45 -1.04
N VAL A 2 -24.49 -1.55 -1.76
CA VAL A 2 -24.67 -1.53 -3.21
C VAL A 2 -26.12 -1.18 -3.49
N ARG A 3 -26.34 -0.17 -4.32
CA ARG A 3 -27.67 0.27 -4.77
C ARG A 3 -27.79 0.01 -6.26
N TYR A 4 -28.82 -0.69 -6.68
CA TYR A 4 -29.11 -0.93 -8.09
C TYR A 4 -30.62 -1.01 -8.33
N THR A 5 -31.05 -0.72 -9.56
CA THR A 5 -32.45 -0.79 -9.96
C THR A 5 -32.77 -2.18 -10.53
N ARG A 6 -33.92 -2.75 -10.13
CA ARG A 6 -34.50 -3.95 -10.73
C ARG A 6 -35.90 -3.58 -11.22
N GLY A 7 -36.03 -3.23 -12.50
CA GLY A 7 -37.24 -2.60 -13.02
C GLY A 7 -37.47 -1.23 -12.38
N ARG A 8 -38.65 -1.01 -11.77
CA ARG A 8 -38.99 0.23 -11.04
C ARG A 8 -38.62 0.22 -9.55
N GLN A 9 -38.09 -0.89 -9.02
CA GLN A 9 -37.72 -1.01 -7.61
C GLN A 9 -36.24 -0.72 -7.37
N LEU A 10 -35.93 0.10 -6.37
CA LEU A 10 -34.58 0.32 -5.86
C LEU A 10 -34.21 -0.79 -4.88
N VAL A 11 -33.18 -1.57 -5.21
CA VAL A 11 -32.66 -2.63 -4.33
C VAL A 11 -31.40 -2.15 -3.63
N VAL A 12 -31.38 -2.27 -2.30
CA VAL A 12 -30.20 -1.96 -1.49
C VAL A 12 -29.68 -3.27 -0.88
N LYS A 13 -28.44 -3.64 -1.22
CA LYS A 13 -27.80 -4.86 -0.72
C LYS A 13 -26.55 -4.51 0.08
N SER A 14 -26.45 -5.07 1.29
CA SER A 14 -25.26 -5.04 2.14
C SER A 14 -24.46 -6.34 1.96
N GLY A 15 -23.18 -6.33 2.34
CA GLY A 15 -22.33 -7.52 2.31
C GLY A 15 -22.06 -8.09 0.91
N VAL A 16 -22.17 -7.29 -0.15
CA VAL A 16 -21.87 -7.77 -1.51
C VAL A 16 -20.35 -7.93 -1.65
N PRO A 17 -19.83 -9.14 -1.97
CA PRO A 17 -18.42 -9.35 -2.20
C PRO A 17 -18.00 -8.65 -3.50
N VAL A 18 -17.04 -7.72 -3.41
CA VAL A 18 -16.52 -6.95 -4.56
C VAL A 18 -15.21 -7.51 -5.11
N GLY A 19 -14.56 -8.41 -4.39
CA GLY A 19 -13.27 -8.97 -4.76
C GLY A 19 -12.67 -9.81 -3.63
N ARG A 20 -11.47 -10.32 -3.87
CA ARG A 20 -10.68 -11.05 -2.87
C ARG A 20 -9.32 -10.38 -2.76
N ILE A 21 -8.92 -10.09 -1.52
CA ILE A 21 -7.60 -9.54 -1.20
C ILE A 21 -6.83 -10.66 -0.50
N PRO A 22 -5.61 -11.01 -0.96
CA PRO A 22 -4.74 -11.92 -0.24
C PRO A 22 -4.46 -11.38 1.17
N VAL A 23 -4.66 -12.21 2.19
CA VAL A 23 -4.36 -11.86 3.58
C VAL A 23 -2.92 -12.22 3.86
N MET A 24 -2.15 -11.26 4.38
CA MET A 24 -0.76 -11.49 4.81
C MET A 24 -0.72 -12.47 5.98
N LEU A 25 0.22 -13.42 5.93
CA LEU A 25 0.41 -14.41 7.00
C LEU A 25 0.75 -13.70 8.33
N ARG A 26 0.11 -14.14 9.42
CA ARG A 26 0.19 -13.56 10.77
C ARG A 26 -0.33 -12.12 10.94
N SER A 27 -0.93 -11.51 9.92
CA SER A 27 -1.66 -10.23 10.07
C SER A 27 -2.93 -10.38 10.92
N CYS A 28 -3.53 -9.28 11.37
CA CYS A 28 -4.74 -9.28 12.22
C CYS A 28 -5.99 -9.97 11.62
N LYS A 29 -5.99 -10.23 10.30
CA LYS A 29 -7.06 -10.97 9.61
C LYS A 29 -6.67 -12.42 9.26
N CYS A 30 -5.45 -12.83 9.59
CA CYS A 30 -4.97 -14.19 9.39
C CYS A 30 -5.50 -15.12 10.49
N VAL A 31 -5.77 -16.37 10.13
CA VAL A 31 -6.14 -17.42 11.10
C VAL A 31 -5.03 -17.76 12.09
N LEU A 32 -3.79 -17.34 11.83
CA LEU A 32 -2.63 -17.53 12.71
C LEU A 32 -2.40 -16.36 13.68
N ALA A 33 -3.20 -15.29 13.58
CA ALA A 33 -3.04 -14.11 14.42
C ALA A 33 -3.18 -14.45 15.91
N GLY A 34 -2.16 -14.11 16.71
CA GLY A 34 -2.18 -14.28 18.17
C GLY A 34 -2.20 -15.73 18.66
N LYS A 35 -1.93 -16.73 17.80
CA LYS A 35 -1.85 -18.13 18.21
C LYS A 35 -0.56 -18.41 18.97
N GLY A 36 -0.67 -19.17 20.06
CA GLY A 36 0.49 -19.73 20.77
C GLY A 36 1.08 -20.95 20.08
N GLU A 37 2.23 -21.42 20.54
CA GLU A 37 3.00 -22.51 19.91
C GLU A 37 2.18 -23.79 19.71
N GLY A 38 1.42 -24.23 20.73
CA GLY A 38 0.58 -25.43 20.62
C GLY A 38 -0.53 -25.30 19.58
N GLN A 39 -1.09 -24.10 19.40
CA GLN A 39 -2.13 -23.83 18.41
C GLN A 39 -1.55 -23.73 16.98
N LEU A 40 -0.30 -23.26 16.86
CA LEU A 40 0.43 -23.27 15.59
C LEU A 40 0.80 -24.70 15.18
N ALA A 41 1.29 -25.51 16.12
CA ALA A 41 1.56 -26.93 15.89
C ALA A 41 0.30 -27.69 15.44
N ALA A 42 -0.85 -27.44 16.08
CA ALA A 42 -2.13 -28.01 15.66
C ALA A 42 -2.56 -27.55 14.26
N ALA A 43 -2.17 -26.34 13.86
CA ALA A 43 -2.39 -25.80 12.51
C ALA A 43 -1.33 -26.25 11.49
N ARG A 44 -0.35 -27.08 11.90
CA ARG A 44 0.80 -27.52 11.09
C ARG A 44 1.70 -26.38 10.63
N GLU A 45 1.76 -25.32 11.42
CA GLU A 45 2.56 -24.13 11.15
C GLU A 45 3.77 -24.07 12.10
N CYS A 46 4.90 -23.56 11.59
CA CYS A 46 6.10 -23.40 12.40
C CYS A 46 5.96 -22.19 13.35
N PRO A 47 6.20 -22.33 14.66
CA PRO A 47 6.16 -21.18 15.58
C PRO A 47 7.23 -20.13 15.26
N TYR A 48 8.37 -20.55 14.71
CA TYR A 48 9.51 -19.70 14.36
C TYR A 48 9.42 -19.02 12.99
N ASP A 49 8.38 -19.30 12.20
CA ASP A 49 8.15 -18.58 10.95
C ASP A 49 7.90 -17.08 11.23
N PRO A 50 8.65 -16.13 10.66
CA PRO A 50 8.40 -14.71 10.88
C PRO A 50 7.02 -14.24 10.35
N GLY A 51 6.44 -14.92 9.35
CA GLY A 51 5.27 -14.44 8.63
C GLY A 51 5.55 -13.17 7.82
N GLY A 52 4.54 -12.34 7.57
CA GLY A 52 4.72 -11.06 6.85
C GLY A 52 4.79 -11.18 5.32
N TYR A 53 4.54 -12.37 4.78
CA TYR A 53 4.45 -12.65 3.36
C TYR A 53 3.03 -13.06 2.93
N PHE A 54 2.81 -13.15 1.63
CA PHE A 54 1.55 -13.57 1.02
C PHE A 54 1.73 -14.90 0.31
N ILE A 55 0.72 -15.77 0.39
CA ILE A 55 0.67 -17.00 -0.41
C ILE A 55 -0.21 -16.72 -1.63
N VAL A 56 0.40 -16.70 -2.82
CA VAL A 56 -0.30 -16.43 -4.09
C VAL A 56 -0.05 -17.59 -5.04
N LYS A 57 -1.12 -18.33 -5.38
CA LYS A 57 -1.06 -19.54 -6.22
C LYS A 57 -0.08 -20.60 -5.68
N GLY A 58 -0.05 -20.79 -4.36
CA GLY A 58 0.84 -21.77 -3.71
C GLY A 58 2.29 -21.31 -3.55
N VAL A 59 2.62 -20.07 -3.91
CA VAL A 59 3.98 -19.53 -3.80
C VAL A 59 4.00 -18.39 -2.77
N GLU A 60 5.00 -18.41 -1.90
CA GLU A 60 5.26 -17.35 -0.92
C GLU A 60 5.86 -16.12 -1.63
N LYS A 61 5.28 -14.95 -1.39
CA LYS A 61 5.70 -13.69 -1.99
C LYS A 61 5.77 -12.59 -0.95
N VAL A 62 6.91 -11.91 -0.90
CA VAL A 62 7.15 -10.75 -0.04
C VAL A 62 7.07 -9.49 -0.89
N ILE A 63 6.44 -8.44 -0.36
CA ILE A 63 6.51 -7.10 -0.95
C ILE A 63 7.72 -6.41 -0.32
N LEU A 64 8.70 -6.05 -1.14
CA LEU A 64 9.86 -5.30 -0.69
C LEU A 64 9.47 -3.85 -0.41
N MET A 65 9.98 -3.29 0.68
CA MET A 65 9.84 -1.86 0.95
C MET A 65 10.55 -1.07 -0.16
N GLN A 66 9.83 -0.13 -0.76
CA GLN A 66 10.38 0.76 -1.77
C GLN A 66 10.59 2.14 -1.17
N GLU A 67 11.83 2.60 -1.20
CA GLU A 67 12.12 4.00 -0.90
C GLU A 67 11.50 4.88 -2.00
N GLN A 68 10.91 5.99 -1.59
CA GLN A 68 10.27 6.95 -2.47
C GLN A 68 10.72 8.36 -2.08
N LEU A 69 10.85 9.23 -3.08
CA LEU A 69 11.13 10.64 -2.84
C LEU A 69 10.03 11.27 -1.98
N SER A 70 10.47 12.14 -1.07
CA SER A 70 9.56 12.92 -0.23
C SER A 70 8.63 13.76 -1.09
N LYS A 71 7.33 13.53 -0.93
CA LYS A 71 6.28 14.37 -1.51
C LYS A 71 6.03 15.56 -0.60
N ASN A 72 5.52 16.65 -1.17
CA ASN A 72 5.13 17.86 -0.43
C ASN A 72 6.28 18.46 0.41
N ARG A 73 7.52 18.25 -0.03
CA ARG A 73 8.73 18.79 0.60
C ARG A 73 9.53 19.56 -0.45
N VAL A 74 10.04 20.73 -0.06
CA VAL A 74 10.98 21.50 -0.88
C VAL A 74 12.34 20.83 -0.82
N ILE A 75 12.87 20.44 -1.98
CA ILE A 75 14.21 19.86 -2.13
C ILE A 75 15.07 20.92 -2.82
N ILE A 76 16.16 21.33 -2.18
CA ILE A 76 17.13 22.25 -2.78
C ILE A 76 18.20 21.41 -3.46
N GLU A 77 18.44 21.69 -4.74
CA GLU A 77 19.42 20.99 -5.57
C GLU A 77 20.35 22.01 -6.22
N VAL A 78 21.60 21.60 -6.48
CA VAL A 78 22.55 22.40 -7.27
C VAL A 78 22.75 21.64 -8.58
N ASP A 79 22.52 22.32 -9.70
CA ASP A 79 22.68 21.71 -11.02
C ASP A 79 24.18 21.49 -11.35
N SER A 80 24.45 20.77 -12.43
CA SER A 80 25.83 20.52 -12.89
C SER A 80 26.58 21.78 -13.33
N LYS A 81 25.89 22.90 -13.51
CA LYS A 81 26.46 24.21 -13.85
C LYS A 81 26.67 25.08 -12.61
N GLY A 82 26.40 24.56 -11.42
CA GLY A 82 26.55 25.27 -10.15
C GLY A 82 25.42 26.25 -9.81
N LEU A 83 24.28 26.17 -10.52
CA LEU A 83 23.10 26.98 -10.24
C LEU A 83 22.22 26.27 -9.19
N THR A 84 21.89 27.00 -8.14
CA THR A 84 20.97 26.51 -7.11
C THR A 84 19.53 26.61 -7.61
N GLY A 85 18.79 25.50 -7.47
CA GLY A 85 17.36 25.41 -7.74
C GLY A 85 16.61 24.72 -6.60
N ALA A 86 15.29 24.75 -6.67
CA ALA A 86 14.41 24.05 -5.76
C ALA A 86 13.37 23.25 -6.53
N ALA A 87 13.13 22.00 -6.12
CA ALA A 87 12.11 21.14 -6.69
C ALA A 87 11.10 20.73 -5.61
N ILE A 88 9.82 20.77 -5.95
CA ILE A 88 8.72 20.37 -5.08
C ILE A 88 7.83 19.42 -5.87
N THR A 89 7.74 18.16 -5.42
CA THR A 89 6.78 17.19 -5.96
C THR A 89 5.56 17.14 -5.06
N SER A 90 4.47 17.80 -5.48
CA SER A 90 3.21 17.81 -4.75
C SER A 90 2.38 16.57 -5.09
N SER A 91 1.84 15.91 -4.07
CA SER A 91 1.00 14.73 -4.24
C SER A 91 -0.21 14.83 -3.31
N THR A 92 -1.38 14.81 -3.92
CA THR A 92 -2.68 14.61 -3.27
C THR A 92 -3.22 13.22 -3.62
N HIS A 93 -4.38 12.85 -3.07
CA HIS A 93 -5.06 11.60 -3.42
C HIS A 93 -5.43 11.54 -4.92
N GLU A 94 -5.73 12.69 -5.53
CA GLU A 94 -6.27 12.76 -6.89
C GLU A 94 -5.22 13.15 -7.94
N ARG A 95 -4.23 13.96 -7.57
CA ARG A 95 -3.25 14.52 -8.52
C ARG A 95 -1.85 14.56 -7.94
N LYS A 96 -0.89 14.36 -8.84
CA LYS A 96 0.54 14.60 -8.61
C LYS A 96 1.01 15.70 -9.56
N SER A 97 1.81 16.63 -9.06
CA SER A 97 2.43 17.70 -9.85
C SER A 97 3.86 17.95 -9.38
N ARG A 98 4.69 18.52 -10.26
CA ARG A 98 6.07 18.89 -9.96
C ARG A 98 6.29 20.35 -10.33
N CYS A 99 6.84 21.12 -9.41
CA CYS A 99 7.26 22.49 -9.62
C CYS A 99 8.78 22.58 -9.44
N ASN A 100 9.46 23.21 -10.40
CA ASN A 100 10.90 23.47 -10.34
C ASN A 100 11.11 24.99 -10.37
N ILE A 101 11.95 25.50 -9.48
CA ILE A 101 12.31 26.91 -9.32
C ILE A 101 13.80 27.02 -9.57
N PHE A 102 14.22 27.95 -10.43
CA PHE A 102 15.63 28.16 -10.78
C PHE A 102 16.03 29.60 -10.47
N ILE A 103 17.20 29.78 -9.87
CA ILE A 103 17.80 31.10 -9.69
C ILE A 103 18.65 31.41 -10.92
N LYS A 104 18.29 32.45 -11.68
CA LYS A 104 19.09 32.97 -12.78
C LYS A 104 20.03 34.05 -12.24
N LYS A 105 21.34 33.89 -12.40
CA LYS A 105 22.29 34.98 -12.16
C LYS A 105 22.06 36.03 -13.26
N GLY A 106 21.81 37.27 -12.83
CA GLY A 106 21.73 38.45 -13.70
C GLY A 106 23.09 38.77 -14.32
#